data_AF-A0A7Y4NXA6-F1
#
_entry.id   AF-A0A7Y4NXA6-F1
#
_cell.length_a   1.000
_cell.length_b   1.000
_cell.length_c   1.000
_cell.angle_alpha   90.00
_cell.angle_beta   90.00
_cell.angle_gamma   90.00
#
_symmetry.space_group_name_H-M   'P 1'
#
loop_
_entity.id
_entity.type
_entity.pdbx_description
1 polymer ?
#
loop_
_entity_poly.entity_id
_entity_poly.type
_entity_poly.pdbx_seq_one_letter_code
_entity_poly.pdbx_strand_id
1 'polypeptide(L)'
;PWNVPTRAAEATLVAVGTLGWDAASRWEAQGAGEVARVLLLNAMLPEPTAAGRGALVGAAGRVLSSVETARLVFSRDASAAEVVRTRLVAAGPR
;
A
#
# COMPACT_ATOMS: atom_id res chain seq x y z
N PRO A 1 -9.47 -2.39 17.26
CA PRO A 1 -8.19 -1.99 16.62
C PRO A 1 -7.77 -3.08 15.62
N TRP A 2 -7.47 -2.70 14.37
CA TRP A 2 -7.10 -3.62 13.29
C TRP A 2 -5.79 -4.38 13.55
N ASN A 3 -5.05 -4.00 14.59
CA ASN A 3 -3.81 -4.59 15.06
C ASN A 3 -3.96 -5.51 16.29
N VAL A 4 -5.19 -5.90 16.68
CA VAL A 4 -5.40 -6.92 17.72
C VAL A 4 -5.66 -8.25 17.01
N PRO A 5 -4.67 -9.15 16.92
CA PRO A 5 -4.81 -10.39 16.20
C PRO A 5 -5.66 -11.36 17.04
N THR A 6 -6.83 -11.76 16.54
CA THR A 6 -7.57 -12.92 17.06
C THR A 6 -7.26 -14.21 16.30
N ARG A 7 -6.63 -14.16 15.11
CA ARG A 7 -5.97 -15.27 14.38
C ARG A 7 -5.64 -14.82 12.95
N ALA A 8 -4.38 -14.48 12.68
CA ALA A 8 -3.84 -14.53 11.33
C ALA A 8 -2.37 -14.93 11.48
N ALA A 9 -2.05 -16.21 11.22
CA ALA A 9 -0.69 -16.72 11.36
C ALA A 9 0.20 -16.27 10.19
N GLU A 10 -0.38 -15.95 9.03
CA GLU A 10 0.33 -15.54 7.82
C GLU A 10 -0.50 -14.49 7.07
N ALA A 11 0.18 -13.48 6.51
CA ALA A 11 -0.42 -12.44 5.70
C ALA A 11 0.43 -12.25 4.43
N THR A 12 -0.23 -12.15 3.28
CA THR A 12 0.43 -11.85 2.00
C THR A 12 0.17 -10.39 1.64
N LEU A 13 1.24 -9.67 1.29
CA LEU A 13 1.10 -8.33 0.72
C LEU A 13 0.60 -8.46 -0.73
N VAL A 14 -0.60 -7.94 -0.99
CA VAL A 14 -1.23 -8.02 -2.33
C VAL A 14 -1.17 -6.70 -3.10
N ALA A 15 -1.09 -5.58 -2.38
CA ALA A 15 -1.02 -4.26 -2.97
C ALA A 15 -0.26 -3.28 -2.07
N VAL A 16 0.36 -2.27 -2.69
CA VAL A 16 0.99 -1.13 -2.04
C VAL A 16 0.49 0.15 -2.73
N GLY A 17 0.32 1.23 -1.98
CA GLY A 17 -0.37 2.36 -2.56
C GLY A 17 -0.39 3.62 -1.72
N THR A 18 -1.07 4.62 -2.25
CA THR A 18 -1.30 5.89 -1.57
C THR A 18 -2.76 6.06 -1.17
N LEU A 19 -2.97 6.89 -0.16
CA LEU A 19 -4.29 7.29 0.32
C LEU A 19 -4.65 8.66 -0.26
N GLY A 20 -5.83 8.77 -0.85
CA GLY A 20 -6.36 10.01 -1.40
C GLY A 20 -7.69 10.39 -0.73
N TRP A 21 -7.87 11.67 -0.44
CA TRP A 21 -9.12 12.22 0.08
C TRP A 21 -9.67 13.21 -0.92
N ASP A 22 -10.81 12.89 -1.54
CA ASP A 22 -11.39 13.79 -2.57
C ASP A 22 -12.86 13.46 -2.89
N ALA A 23 -13.27 12.20 -2.81
CA ALA A 23 -14.57 11.77 -3.35
C ALA A 23 -15.04 10.42 -2.76
N ALA A 24 -16.11 9.87 -3.32
CA ALA A 24 -16.61 8.53 -3.01
C ALA A 24 -15.50 7.48 -3.07
N SER A 25 -15.52 6.56 -2.11
CA SER A 25 -14.44 5.57 -1.96
C SER A 25 -14.32 4.67 -3.18
N ARG A 26 -13.10 4.47 -3.66
CA ARG A 26 -12.80 3.61 -4.81
C ARG A 26 -11.33 3.21 -4.84
N TRP A 27 -11.08 2.12 -5.56
CA TRP A 27 -9.75 1.56 -5.78
C TRP A 27 -9.28 1.90 -7.20
N GLU A 28 -8.26 2.74 -7.31
CA GLU A 28 -7.70 3.18 -8.59
C GLU A 28 -6.34 2.52 -8.83
N ALA A 29 -6.06 2.17 -10.09
CA ALA A 29 -4.70 1.81 -10.47
C ALA A 29 -3.78 3.03 -10.32
N GLN A 30 -2.59 2.84 -9.78
CA GLN A 30 -1.61 3.91 -9.65
C GLN A 30 -0.27 3.46 -10.24
N GLY A 31 0.42 4.36 -10.94
CA GLY A 31 1.74 4.05 -11.48
C GLY A 31 2.76 3.81 -10.36
N ALA A 32 3.60 2.78 -10.50
CA ALA A 32 4.63 2.44 -9.52
C ALA A 32 5.57 3.61 -9.20
N GLY A 33 5.88 4.47 -10.19
CA GLY A 33 6.70 5.66 -9.97
C GLY A 33 6.04 6.71 -9.07
N GLU A 34 4.71 6.84 -9.11
CA GLU A 34 3.98 7.76 -8.22
C GLU A 34 3.96 7.24 -6.79
N VAL A 35 3.74 5.93 -6.62
CA VAL A 35 3.83 5.27 -5.31
C VAL A 35 5.26 5.38 -4.76
N ALA A 36 6.27 5.14 -5.59
CA ALA A 36 7.68 5.27 -5.23
C ALA A 36 8.00 6.67 -4.72
N ARG A 37 7.48 7.72 -5.38
CA ARG A 37 7.72 9.11 -4.97
C ARG A 37 7.28 9.37 -3.53
N VAL A 38 6.12 8.86 -3.13
CA VAL A 38 5.60 9.03 -1.77
C VAL A 38 6.32 8.09 -0.79
N LEU A 39 6.47 6.82 -1.15
CA LEU A 39 7.10 5.80 -0.31
C LEU A 39 8.54 6.15 0.03
N LEU A 40 9.37 6.45 -0.98
CA LEU A 40 10.79 6.72 -0.80
C LEU A 40 11.01 8.04 -0.05
N LEU A 41 10.21 9.08 -0.33
CA LEU A 41 10.28 10.32 0.43
C LEU A 41 10.08 10.04 1.93
N ASN A 42 9.04 9.29 2.30
CA ASN A 42 8.75 8.99 3.70
C ASN A 42 9.77 8.02 4.33
N ALA A 43 10.22 7.01 3.58
CA ALA A 43 11.14 6.00 4.09
C ALA A 43 12.58 6.51 4.25
N MET A 44 13.02 7.44 3.40
CA MET A 44 14.40 7.95 3.42
C MET A 44 14.59 9.10 4.41
N LEU A 45 13.53 9.83 4.78
CA LEU A 45 13.59 10.91 5.77
C LEU A 45 14.30 10.51 7.09
N PRO A 46 13.97 9.37 7.71
CA PRO A 46 14.65 8.94 8.93
C PRO A 46 16.00 8.26 8.71
N GLU A 47 16.42 7.96 7.47
CA GLU A 47 17.63 7.18 7.18
C GLU A 47 18.84 8.09 6.88
N PRO A 48 19.83 8.19 7.79
CA PRO A 48 20.93 9.13 7.66
C PRO A 48 22.07 8.63 6.75
N THR A 49 22.15 7.33 6.47
CA THR A 49 23.30 6.75 5.77
C THR A 49 23.03 6.52 4.28
N ALA A 50 24.06 6.67 3.44
CA ALA A 50 23.96 6.37 2.01
C ALA A 50 23.69 4.87 1.76
N ALA A 51 24.30 3.98 2.56
CA ALA A 51 24.08 2.54 2.45
C ALA A 51 22.64 2.15 2.80
N GLY A 52 22.09 2.67 3.90
CA GLY A 52 20.70 2.44 4.28
C GLY A 52 19.72 2.97 3.24
N ARG A 53 19.98 4.17 2.69
CA ARG A 53 19.21 4.72 1.56
C ARG A 53 19.23 3.81 0.34
N GLY A 54 20.40 3.27 -0.03
CA GLY A 54 20.53 2.32 -1.13
C GLY A 54 19.73 1.03 -0.89
N ALA A 55 19.77 0.50 0.33
CA ALA A 55 18.99 -0.67 0.72
C ALA A 55 17.48 -0.41 0.64
N LEU A 56 17.02 0.77 1.08
CA LEU A 56 15.61 1.18 0.98
C LEU A 56 15.13 1.28 -0.47
N VAL A 57 15.96 1.84 -1.37
CA VAL A 57 15.64 1.91 -2.81
C VAL A 57 15.52 0.50 -3.39
N GLY A 58 16.46 -0.41 -3.08
CA GLY A 58 16.39 -1.80 -3.53
C GLY A 58 15.17 -2.56 -2.97
N ALA A 59 14.81 -2.33 -1.70
CA ALA A 59 13.62 -2.92 -1.10
C ALA A 59 12.32 -2.38 -1.74
N ALA A 60 12.22 -1.07 -1.92
CA ALA A 60 11.08 -0.44 -2.59
C ALA A 60 10.92 -0.94 -4.02
N GLY A 61 12.02 -1.06 -4.78
CA GLY A 61 12.00 -1.62 -6.13
C GLY A 61 11.43 -3.03 -6.18
N ARG A 62 11.83 -3.91 -5.25
CA ARG A 62 11.27 -5.28 -5.14
C ARG A 62 9.79 -5.27 -4.80
N VAL A 63 9.35 -4.44 -3.85
CA VAL A 63 7.93 -4.34 -3.49
C VAL A 63 7.11 -3.88 -4.70
N LEU A 64 7.51 -2.77 -5.32
CA LEU A 64 6.77 -2.15 -6.43
C LEU A 64 6.75 -2.99 -7.70
N SER A 65 7.65 -3.96 -7.85
CA SER A 65 7.63 -4.93 -8.96
C SER A 65 6.86 -6.21 -8.66
N SER A 66 6.54 -6.48 -7.39
CA SER A 66 5.98 -7.77 -6.96
C SER A 66 4.50 -7.71 -6.60
N VAL A 67 3.97 -6.52 -6.30
CA VAL A 67 2.57 -6.36 -5.87
C VAL A 67 1.88 -5.24 -6.64
N GLU A 68 0.55 -5.24 -6.65
CA GLU A 68 -0.23 -4.20 -7.31
C GLU A 68 0.09 -2.81 -6.71
N THR A 69 0.23 -1.81 -7.58
CA THR A 69 0.35 -0.40 -7.18
C THR A 69 -0.98 0.31 -7.36
N ALA A 70 -1.54 0.82 -6.26
CA ALA A 70 -2.90 1.35 -6.24
C ALA A 70 -3.04 2.66 -5.46
N ARG A 71 -4.17 3.34 -5.67
CA ARG A 71 -4.61 4.46 -4.84
C ARG A 71 -5.99 4.14 -4.27
N LEU A 72 -6.08 4.16 -2.95
CA LEU A 72 -7.37 4.13 -2.26
C LEU A 72 -7.82 5.56 -2.07
N VAL A 73 -8.81 5.97 -2.86
CA VAL A 73 -9.55 7.20 -2.59
C VAL A 73 -10.65 6.85 -1.60
N PHE A 74 -10.82 7.64 -0.54
CA PHE A 74 -11.81 7.38 0.48
C PHE A 74 -12.56 8.64 0.92
N SER A 75 -13.82 8.46 1.29
CA SER A 75 -14.63 9.41 2.07
C SER A 75 -14.64 9.00 3.55
N ARG A 76 -15.15 9.85 4.45
CA ARG A 76 -15.24 9.57 5.91
C ARG A 76 -16.19 8.43 6.29
N ASP A 77 -16.95 7.92 5.34
CA ASP A 77 -18.01 6.94 5.60
C ASP A 77 -17.51 5.50 5.48
N ALA A 78 -18.38 4.54 5.80
CA ALA A 78 -18.08 3.11 5.82
C ALA A 78 -17.70 2.52 4.43
N SER A 79 -17.80 3.28 3.34
CA SER A 79 -17.57 2.77 1.98
C SER A 79 -16.14 2.31 1.73
N ALA A 80 -15.13 2.91 2.38
CA ALA A 80 -13.73 2.52 2.18
C ALA A 80 -13.45 1.07 2.60
N ALA A 81 -14.09 0.62 3.69
CA ALA A 81 -13.94 -0.75 4.17
C ALA A 81 -14.58 -1.78 3.22
N GLU A 82 -15.69 -1.43 2.57
CA GLU A 82 -16.33 -2.28 1.55
C GLU A 82 -15.47 -2.36 0.28
N VAL A 83 -14.88 -1.25 -0.16
CA VAL A 83 -13.96 -1.21 -1.31
C VAL A 83 -12.75 -2.12 -1.08
N VAL A 84 -12.13 -2.03 0.10
CA VAL A 84 -10.99 -2.87 0.47
C VAL A 84 -11.41 -4.35 0.56
N ARG A 85 -12.52 -4.67 1.22
CA ARG A 85 -13.01 -6.07 1.31
C ARG A 85 -13.29 -6.66 -0.06
N THR A 86 -14.01 -5.94 -0.91
CA THR A 86 -14.31 -6.37 -2.29
C THR A 86 -13.03 -6.69 -3.06
N ARG A 87 -11.99 -5.85 -2.91
CA ARG A 87 -10.70 -6.10 -3.55
C ARG A 87 -9.95 -7.29 -2.98
N LEU A 88 -9.90 -7.45 -1.67
CA LEU A 88 -9.22 -8.59 -1.05
C LEU A 88 -9.90 -9.92 -1.40
N VAL A 89 -11.23 -9.95 -1.51
CA VAL A 89 -11.97 -11.13 -2.00
C VAL A 89 -11.64 -11.42 -3.46
N ALA A 90 -11.59 -10.40 -4.32
CA ALA A 90 -11.21 -10.57 -5.73
C ALA A 90 -9.74 -10.99 -5.93
N ALA A 91 -8.86 -10.64 -4.99
CA ALA A 91 -7.44 -10.98 -4.99
C ALA A 91 -7.12 -12.32 -4.27
N GLY A 92 -8.15 -13.04 -3.78
CA GLY A 92 -7.99 -14.31 -3.07
C GLY A 92 -7.25 -15.38 -3.89
N PRO A 93 -6.72 -16.41 -3.21
CA PRO A 93 -5.79 -17.37 -3.82
C PRO A 93 -6.44 -18.10 -5.01
N ARG A 94 -5.72 -18.16 -6.13
CA ARG A 94 -5.96 -19.14 -7.19
C ARG A 94 -5.32 -20.46 -6.83
#